data_AF-A0A540LI07-F1
#
_entry.id   AF-A0A540LI07-F1
#
_cell.length_a   1.000
_cell.length_b   1.000
_cell.length_c   1.000
_cell.angle_alpha   90.00
_cell.angle_beta   90.00
_cell.angle_gamma   90.00
#
_symmetry.space_group_name_H-M   'P 1'
#
loop_
_entity.id
_entity.type
_entity.pdbx_description
1 polymer ?
#
loop_
_entity_poly.entity_id
_entity_poly.type
_entity_poly.pdbx_seq_one_letter_code
_entity_poly.pdbx_strand_id
1 'polypeptide(L)'
;MFALVFLWFGISVPLIFVGAYVGFRKPSIEDPVKTNKIPRQVPEQEWYMHPAFSILIGGILPFGAVFIELFFILTSIWLHQFYYIFGFLFIVFIILIITCAEITIVLCYFQLCSEDYLWWWRSYLTSGSSALYLFLYAAFYFFTKLDIKKPVSGALYFGYMLIASYSFFVLTGTIGFYACFWFTRLIYSSVKID
;
A
#
# COMPACT_ATOMS: atom_id res chain seq x y z
N MET A 1 -19.23 15.87 -17.95
CA MET A 1 -18.04 16.73 -17.73
C MET A 1 -18.23 17.70 -16.57
N PHE A 2 -19.33 18.48 -16.52
CA PHE A 2 -19.62 19.39 -15.39
C PHE A 2 -19.68 18.72 -14.00
N ALA A 3 -20.19 17.49 -13.90
CA ALA A 3 -20.20 16.75 -12.62
C ALA A 3 -18.79 16.44 -12.09
N LEU A 4 -17.82 16.17 -12.96
CA LEU A 4 -16.43 15.95 -12.57
C LEU A 4 -15.77 17.24 -12.08
N VAL A 5 -16.05 18.36 -12.75
CA VAL A 5 -15.61 19.69 -12.34
C VAL A 5 -16.19 20.02 -10.97
N PHE A 6 -17.48 19.77 -10.76
CA PHE A 6 -18.13 20.00 -9.46
C PHE A 6 -17.58 19.10 -8.35
N LEU A 7 -17.31 17.82 -8.60
CA LEU A 7 -16.66 16.95 -7.62
C LEU A 7 -15.24 17.42 -7.28
N TRP A 8 -14.48 17.85 -8.28
CA TRP A 8 -13.11 18.31 -8.09
C TRP A 8 -13.06 19.61 -7.27
N PHE A 9 -13.84 20.63 -7.63
CA PHE A 9 -13.85 21.90 -6.92
C PHE A 9 -14.71 21.88 -5.65
N GLY A 10 -15.81 21.13 -5.63
CA GLY A 10 -16.77 21.10 -4.53
C GLY A 10 -16.40 20.15 -3.41
N ILE A 11 -15.62 19.09 -3.68
CA ILE A 11 -15.18 18.13 -2.65
C ILE A 11 -13.68 18.20 -2.45
N SER A 12 -12.88 17.99 -3.50
CA SER A 12 -11.42 17.84 -3.35
C SER A 12 -10.76 19.13 -2.85
N VAL A 13 -11.10 20.30 -3.41
CA VAL A 13 -10.52 21.58 -2.96
C VAL A 13 -10.82 21.85 -1.48
N PRO A 14 -12.09 21.81 -1.00
CA PRO A 14 -12.39 21.94 0.42
C PRO A 14 -11.67 20.91 1.30
N LEU A 15 -11.61 19.63 0.88
CA LEU A 15 -10.90 18.59 1.64
C LEU A 15 -9.42 18.91 1.81
N ILE A 16 -8.76 19.42 0.77
CA ILE A 16 -7.35 19.83 0.81
C ILE A 16 -7.18 21.00 1.80
N PHE A 17 -8.06 22.00 1.76
CA PHE A 17 -8.01 23.12 2.70
C PHE A 17 -8.24 22.68 4.15
N VAL A 18 -9.20 21.80 4.40
CA VAL A 18 -9.46 21.24 5.73
C VAL A 18 -8.24 20.43 6.20
N GLY A 19 -7.68 19.57 5.34
CA GLY A 19 -6.49 18.79 5.64
C GLY A 19 -5.28 19.68 5.96
N ALA A 20 -5.05 20.73 5.17
CA ALA A 20 -4.00 21.70 5.39
C ALA A 20 -4.19 22.46 6.72
N TYR A 21 -5.41 22.94 6.99
CA TYR A 21 -5.73 23.64 8.23
C TYR A 21 -5.49 22.78 9.48
N VAL A 22 -5.90 21.50 9.44
CA VAL A 22 -5.62 20.55 10.52
C VAL A 22 -4.12 20.27 10.65
N GLY A 23 -3.42 20.12 9.51
CA GLY A 23 -1.97 19.92 9.46
C GLY A 23 -1.18 21.06 10.11
N PHE A 24 -1.52 22.32 9.79
CA PHE A 24 -0.85 23.50 10.35
C PHE A 24 -1.07 23.69 11.85
N ARG A 25 -2.18 23.18 12.39
CA ARG A 25 -2.48 23.26 13.83
C ARG A 25 -1.87 22.13 14.64
N LYS A 26 -1.38 21.08 14.00
CA LYS A 26 -0.81 19.93 14.70
C LYS A 26 0.59 20.30 15.21
N PRO A 27 0.90 20.10 16.50
CA PRO A 27 2.24 20.34 17.02
C PRO A 27 3.26 19.43 16.33
N SER A 28 4.53 19.86 16.33
CA SER A 28 5.64 19.06 15.82
C SER A 28 5.65 17.68 16.48
N ILE A 29 5.79 16.64 15.68
CA ILE A 29 5.84 15.27 16.18
C ILE A 29 7.17 15.11 16.93
N GLU A 30 7.11 14.97 18.25
CA GLU A 30 8.28 14.69 19.08
C GLU A 30 8.62 13.19 19.04
N ASP A 31 9.90 12.85 19.11
CA ASP A 31 10.33 11.46 19.15
C ASP A 31 10.04 10.84 20.53
N PRO A 32 9.54 9.59 20.59
CA PRO A 32 9.17 8.96 21.86
C PRO A 32 10.37 8.73 22.78
N VAL A 33 11.59 8.69 22.23
CA VAL A 33 12.83 8.42 22.96
C VAL A 33 13.98 9.24 22.40
N LYS A 34 14.98 9.54 23.23
CA LYS A 34 16.22 10.19 22.79
C LYS A 34 17.05 9.21 21.95
N THR A 35 17.33 9.58 20.70
CA THR A 35 18.16 8.77 19.80
C THR A 35 19.65 9.05 20.00
N ASN A 36 20.48 8.02 19.94
CA ASN A 36 21.94 8.19 19.89
C ASN A 36 22.37 8.86 18.57
N LYS A 37 23.37 9.75 18.63
CA LYS A 37 23.89 10.46 17.44
C LYS A 37 24.70 9.58 16.50
N ILE A 38 25.25 8.47 17.00
CA ILE A 38 26.04 7.53 16.21
C ILE A 38 25.15 6.32 15.92
N PRO A 39 24.91 5.97 14.64
CA PRO A 39 24.13 4.80 14.28
C PRO A 39 24.86 3.53 14.74
N ARG A 40 24.15 2.65 15.43
CA ARG A 40 24.66 1.30 15.74
C ARG A 40 24.79 0.51 14.44
N GLN A 41 25.80 -0.35 14.37
CA GLN A 41 25.96 -1.28 13.26
C GLN A 41 24.85 -2.35 13.31
N VAL A 42 24.17 -2.56 12.17
CA VAL A 42 23.13 -3.59 12.04
C VAL A 42 23.81 -4.95 11.91
N PRO A 43 23.43 -5.97 12.71
CA PRO A 43 23.98 -7.31 12.60
C PRO A 43 23.60 -7.97 11.28
N GLU A 44 24.36 -8.99 10.88
CA GLU A 44 24.06 -9.77 9.68
C GLU A 44 22.69 -10.45 9.82
N GLN A 45 21.82 -10.23 8.84
CA GLN A 45 20.45 -10.71 8.87
C GLN A 45 20.36 -12.13 8.28
N GLU A 46 19.52 -12.95 8.88
CA GLU A 46 19.17 -14.29 8.38
C GLU A 46 18.60 -14.22 6.95
N TRP A 47 18.71 -15.31 6.18
CA TRP A 47 18.34 -15.34 4.76
C TRP A 47 16.87 -14.91 4.51
N TYR A 48 15.95 -15.34 5.38
CA TYR A 48 14.52 -15.05 5.26
C TYR A 48 14.17 -13.62 5.69
N MET A 49 15.08 -12.96 6.39
CA MET A 49 14.97 -11.53 6.75
C MET A 49 15.66 -10.63 5.72
N HIS A 50 16.20 -11.18 4.64
CA HIS A 50 16.74 -10.37 3.55
C HIS A 50 15.65 -9.44 3.00
N PRO A 51 15.93 -8.12 2.84
CA PRO A 51 14.90 -7.13 2.52
C PRO A 51 14.06 -7.49 1.29
N ALA A 52 14.69 -7.90 0.19
CA ALA A 52 13.98 -8.26 -1.04
C ALA A 52 13.01 -9.44 -0.85
N PHE A 53 13.41 -10.47 -0.11
CA PHE A 53 12.60 -11.66 0.12
C PHE A 53 11.39 -11.35 1.02
N SER A 54 11.65 -10.66 2.12
CA SER A 54 10.61 -10.21 3.07
C SER A 54 9.60 -9.26 2.41
N ILE A 55 10.07 -8.33 1.57
CA ILE A 55 9.21 -7.40 0.82
C ILE A 55 8.30 -8.14 -0.16
N LEU A 56 8.84 -9.09 -0.93
CA LEU A 56 8.05 -9.84 -1.90
C LEU A 56 6.99 -10.70 -1.19
N ILE A 57 7.39 -11.50 -0.20
CA ILE A 57 6.44 -12.36 0.53
C ILE A 57 5.35 -11.54 1.22
N GLY A 58 5.70 -10.41 1.82
CA GLY A 58 4.72 -9.56 2.50
C GLY A 58 3.61 -9.04 1.57
N GLY A 59 3.88 -8.85 0.28
CA GLY A 59 2.89 -8.37 -0.69
C GLY A 59 1.87 -9.40 -1.15
N ILE A 60 2.14 -10.70 -0.95
CA ILE A 60 1.28 -11.80 -1.42
C ILE A 60 -0.06 -11.79 -0.69
N LEU A 61 -0.05 -11.57 0.62
CA LEU A 61 -1.25 -11.61 1.46
C LEU A 61 -2.23 -10.46 1.15
N PRO A 62 -1.81 -9.18 1.11
CA PRO A 62 -2.68 -8.08 0.68
C PRO A 62 -3.21 -8.25 -0.75
N PHE A 63 -2.40 -8.78 -1.67
CA PHE A 63 -2.86 -9.09 -3.02
C PHE A 63 -3.92 -10.20 -3.03
N GLY A 64 -3.70 -11.27 -2.27
CA GLY A 64 -4.66 -12.38 -2.12
C GLY A 64 -6.01 -11.92 -1.58
N ALA A 65 -6.01 -10.99 -0.62
CA ALA A 65 -7.24 -10.43 -0.03
C ALA A 65 -8.12 -9.70 -1.05
N VAL A 66 -7.54 -9.09 -2.09
CA VAL A 66 -8.27 -8.34 -3.13
C VAL A 66 -8.40 -9.08 -4.45
N PHE A 67 -7.83 -10.28 -4.57
CA PHE A 67 -7.69 -11.00 -5.83
C PHE A 67 -9.01 -11.22 -6.57
N ILE A 68 -10.02 -11.71 -5.86
CA ILE A 68 -11.34 -12.01 -6.45
C ILE A 68 -12.01 -10.73 -6.94
N GLU A 69 -11.93 -9.66 -6.17
CA GLU A 69 -12.51 -8.37 -6.56
C GLU A 69 -11.79 -7.75 -7.74
N LEU A 70 -10.47 -7.89 -7.78
CA LEU A 70 -9.69 -7.42 -8.90
C LEU A 70 -10.08 -8.10 -10.22
N PHE A 71 -10.41 -9.40 -10.18
CA PHE A 71 -10.95 -10.11 -11.33
C PHE A 71 -12.29 -9.53 -11.80
N PHE A 72 -13.22 -9.26 -10.87
CA PHE A 72 -14.51 -8.66 -11.21
C PHE A 72 -14.37 -7.25 -11.76
N ILE A 73 -13.48 -6.44 -11.18
CA ILE A 73 -13.19 -5.07 -11.65
C ILE A 73 -12.63 -5.11 -13.07
N LEU A 74 -11.63 -5.96 -13.35
CA LEU A 74 -11.05 -6.08 -14.69
C LEU A 74 -12.07 -6.55 -15.71
N THR A 75 -12.90 -7.53 -15.36
CA THR A 75 -13.99 -8.02 -16.21
C THR A 75 -14.99 -6.91 -16.48
N SER A 76 -15.35 -6.11 -15.48
CA SER A 76 -16.32 -5.03 -15.64
C SER A 76 -15.79 -3.89 -16.53
N ILE A 77 -14.53 -3.50 -16.34
CA ILE A 77 -13.89 -2.43 -17.10
C ILE A 77 -13.68 -2.83 -18.57
N TRP A 78 -13.15 -4.04 -18.80
CA TRP A 78 -12.68 -4.44 -20.13
C TRP A 78 -13.69 -5.23 -20.95
N LEU A 79 -14.61 -5.96 -20.30
CA LEU A 79 -15.69 -6.71 -20.98
C LEU A 79 -17.04 -5.98 -20.86
N HIS A 80 -17.04 -4.73 -20.39
CA HIS A 80 -18.23 -3.87 -20.24
C HIS A 80 -19.38 -4.50 -19.46
N GLN A 81 -19.07 -5.40 -18.51
CA GLN A 81 -20.07 -5.96 -17.61
C GLN A 81 -20.36 -5.00 -16.46
N PHE A 82 -21.63 -4.94 -16.04
CA PHE A 82 -22.03 -4.08 -14.93
C PHE A 82 -21.54 -4.66 -13.59
N TYR A 83 -20.76 -3.87 -12.86
CA TYR A 83 -20.35 -4.20 -11.50
C TYR A 83 -21.44 -3.76 -10.51
N TYR A 84 -22.20 -4.70 -9.96
CA TYR A 84 -23.34 -4.41 -9.07
C TYR A 84 -22.99 -4.42 -7.58
N ILE A 85 -21.80 -4.90 -7.19
CA ILE A 85 -21.50 -5.26 -5.79
C ILE A 85 -20.62 -4.21 -5.09
N PHE A 86 -20.94 -2.93 -5.24
CA PHE A 86 -20.18 -1.82 -4.62
C PHE A 86 -20.09 -1.91 -3.07
N GLY A 87 -21.10 -2.46 -2.40
CA GLY A 87 -21.06 -2.67 -0.95
C GLY A 87 -20.00 -3.70 -0.53
N PHE A 88 -19.80 -4.76 -1.33
CA PHE A 88 -18.78 -5.77 -1.06
C PHE A 88 -17.37 -5.22 -1.35
N LEU A 89 -17.22 -4.40 -2.40
CA LEU A 89 -15.97 -3.69 -2.68
C LEU A 89 -15.49 -2.88 -1.48
N PHE A 90 -16.40 -2.20 -0.78
CA PHE A 90 -16.07 -1.41 0.41
C PHE A 90 -15.58 -2.30 1.56
N ILE A 91 -16.20 -3.46 1.78
CA ILE A 91 -15.76 -4.42 2.79
C ILE A 91 -14.37 -4.97 2.45
N VAL A 92 -14.13 -5.33 1.20
CA VAL A 92 -12.82 -5.81 0.73
C VAL A 92 -11.75 -4.73 0.85
N PHE A 93 -12.11 -3.46 0.63
CA PHE A 93 -11.21 -2.34 0.87
C PHE A 93 -10.82 -2.19 2.35
N ILE A 94 -11.75 -2.40 3.29
CA ILE A 94 -11.44 -2.43 4.73
C ILE A 94 -10.50 -3.61 5.06
N ILE A 95 -10.78 -4.79 4.51
CA ILE A 95 -9.91 -5.97 4.68
C ILE A 95 -8.52 -5.71 4.12
N LEU A 96 -8.40 -5.04 2.98
CA LEU A 96 -7.12 -4.62 2.41
C LEU A 96 -6.35 -3.70 3.38
N ILE A 97 -7.01 -2.70 3.97
CA ILE A 97 -6.35 -1.81 4.93
C ILE A 97 -5.82 -2.61 6.13
N ILE A 98 -6.64 -3.49 6.69
CA ILE A 98 -6.28 -4.31 7.87
C ILE A 98 -5.11 -5.23 7.53
N THR A 99 -5.19 -5.96 6.42
CA THR A 99 -4.14 -6.91 6.00
C THR A 99 -2.82 -6.21 5.65
N CYS A 100 -2.87 -5.04 4.99
CA CYS A 100 -1.68 -4.21 4.76
C CYS A 100 -1.03 -3.77 6.07
N ALA A 101 -1.83 -3.32 7.05
CA ALA A 101 -1.33 -2.90 8.35
C ALA A 101 -0.75 -4.08 9.14
N GLU A 102 -1.45 -5.21 9.18
CA GLU A 102 -1.04 -6.41 9.93
C GLU A 102 0.30 -6.95 9.45
N ILE A 103 0.43 -7.20 8.13
CA ILE A 103 1.66 -7.80 7.58
C ILE A 103 2.86 -6.89 7.73
N THR A 104 2.67 -5.59 7.54
CA THR A 104 3.77 -4.63 7.72
C THR A 104 4.19 -4.51 9.18
N ILE A 105 3.25 -4.49 10.13
CA ILE A 105 3.56 -4.48 11.56
C ILE A 105 4.32 -5.75 11.97
N VAL A 106 3.84 -6.93 11.56
CA VAL A 106 4.49 -8.21 11.92
C VAL A 106 5.90 -8.29 11.37
N LEU A 107 6.12 -7.92 10.10
CA LEU A 107 7.45 -7.94 9.50
C LEU A 107 8.37 -6.86 10.09
N CYS A 108 7.83 -5.68 10.41
CA CYS A 108 8.56 -4.63 11.11
C CYS A 108 8.97 -5.08 12.52
N TYR A 109 8.09 -5.81 13.23
CA TYR A 109 8.39 -6.34 14.56
C TYR A 109 9.56 -7.33 14.52
N PHE A 110 9.52 -8.31 13.60
CA PHE A 110 10.63 -9.24 13.44
C PHE A 110 11.93 -8.55 13.04
N GLN A 111 11.87 -7.56 12.14
CA GLN A 111 13.03 -6.74 11.76
C GLN A 111 13.66 -6.05 12.99
N LEU A 112 12.82 -5.46 13.87
CA LEU A 112 13.29 -4.81 15.10
C LEU A 112 13.87 -5.82 16.10
N CYS A 113 13.30 -7.03 16.20
CA CYS A 113 13.86 -8.12 17.01
C CYS A 113 15.25 -8.56 16.50
N SER A 114 15.51 -8.42 15.21
CA SER A 114 16.82 -8.66 14.59
C SER A 114 17.77 -7.46 14.67
N GLU A 115 17.47 -6.47 15.53
CA GLU A 115 18.23 -5.24 15.75
C GLU A 115 18.40 -4.34 14.50
N ASP A 116 17.59 -4.54 13.45
CA ASP A 116 17.58 -3.69 12.28
C ASP A 116 16.55 -2.56 12.44
N TYR A 117 17.05 -1.32 12.52
CA TYR A 117 16.23 -0.12 12.69
C TYR A 117 15.80 0.54 11.37
N LEU A 118 16.24 0.03 10.21
CA LEU A 118 15.93 0.60 8.89
C LEU A 118 14.53 0.17 8.39
N TRP A 119 13.51 0.41 9.20
CA TRP A 119 12.14 -0.06 8.96
C TRP A 119 11.32 0.82 7.99
N TRP A 120 11.73 2.08 7.76
CA TRP A 120 10.90 3.10 7.09
C TRP A 120 10.56 2.71 5.64
N TRP A 121 11.58 2.51 4.81
CA TRP A 121 11.38 2.11 3.41
C TRP A 121 10.93 0.66 3.30
N ARG A 122 11.37 -0.20 4.22
CA ARG A 122 11.00 -1.61 4.20
C ARG A 122 9.50 -1.80 4.47
N SER A 123 8.94 -1.14 5.49
CA SER A 123 7.49 -1.19 5.77
C SER A 123 6.63 -0.69 4.61
N TYR A 124 7.04 0.42 3.97
CA TYR A 124 6.37 0.95 2.78
C TYR A 124 6.43 -0.04 1.61
N LEU A 125 7.61 -0.59 1.30
CA LEU A 125 7.78 -1.51 0.17
C LEU A 125 7.11 -2.86 0.39
N THR A 126 7.06 -3.36 1.63
CA THR A 126 6.45 -4.66 1.98
C THR A 126 4.96 -4.72 1.66
N SER A 127 4.20 -3.67 1.99
CA SER A 127 2.78 -3.58 1.62
C SER A 127 2.63 -3.12 0.16
N GLY A 128 3.47 -2.20 -0.30
CA GLY A 128 3.48 -1.70 -1.67
C GLY A 128 3.72 -2.78 -2.72
N SER A 129 4.54 -3.79 -2.43
CA SER A 129 4.88 -4.88 -3.36
C SER A 129 3.65 -5.67 -3.86
N SER A 130 2.53 -5.61 -3.14
CA SER A 130 1.22 -6.08 -3.60
C SER A 130 0.82 -5.57 -5.00
N ALA A 131 1.26 -4.37 -5.36
CA ALA A 131 1.05 -3.77 -6.68
C ALA A 131 1.79 -4.49 -7.82
N LEU A 132 2.94 -5.12 -7.53
CA LEU A 132 3.66 -5.93 -8.51
C LEU A 132 2.84 -7.16 -8.88
N TYR A 133 2.25 -7.83 -7.88
CA TYR A 133 1.36 -8.97 -8.10
C TYR A 133 0.11 -8.57 -8.90
N LEU A 134 -0.44 -7.39 -8.62
CA LEU A 134 -1.53 -6.81 -9.41
C LEU A 134 -1.14 -6.64 -10.88
N PHE A 135 0.03 -6.06 -11.15
CA PHE A 135 0.50 -5.83 -12.52
C PHE A 135 0.78 -7.14 -13.26
N LEU A 136 1.40 -8.12 -12.59
CA LEU A 136 1.62 -9.45 -13.14
C LEU A 136 0.30 -10.17 -13.44
N TYR A 137 -0.68 -10.05 -12.56
CA TYR A 137 -2.01 -10.60 -12.80
C TYR A 137 -2.73 -9.92 -13.97
N ALA A 138 -2.59 -8.60 -14.11
CA ALA A 138 -3.12 -7.88 -15.26
C ALA A 138 -2.47 -8.36 -16.58
N ALA A 139 -1.15 -8.56 -16.58
CA ALA A 139 -0.46 -9.15 -17.73
C ALA A 139 -0.98 -10.57 -18.05
N PHE A 140 -1.17 -11.41 -17.04
CA PHE A 140 -1.77 -12.74 -17.22
C PHE A 140 -3.21 -12.68 -17.76
N TYR A 141 -4.02 -11.74 -17.26
CA TYR A 141 -5.40 -11.51 -17.72
C TYR A 141 -5.45 -11.09 -19.19
N PHE A 142 -4.50 -10.25 -19.63
CA PHE A 142 -4.36 -9.85 -21.03
C PHE A 142 -4.20 -11.05 -21.97
N PHE A 143 -3.34 -12.00 -21.64
CA PHE A 143 -3.07 -13.15 -22.52
C PHE A 143 -4.15 -14.24 -22.46
N THR A 144 -4.90 -14.35 -21.35
CA THR A 144 -5.82 -15.47 -21.14
C THR A 144 -7.30 -15.13 -21.37
N LYS A 145 -7.68 -13.86 -21.16
CA LYS A 145 -9.09 -13.44 -21.20
C LYS A 145 -9.39 -12.40 -22.27
N LEU A 146 -8.41 -11.60 -22.68
CA LEU A 146 -8.61 -10.51 -23.64
C LEU A 146 -8.19 -10.93 -25.06
N ASP A 147 -9.11 -10.87 -26.03
CA ASP A 147 -8.81 -11.10 -27.45
C ASP A 147 -8.42 -9.78 -28.15
N ILE A 148 -7.41 -9.09 -27.59
CA ILE A 148 -6.91 -7.81 -28.14
C ILE A 148 -5.78 -8.08 -29.14
N LYS A 149 -6.10 -8.02 -30.43
CA LYS A 149 -5.13 -8.29 -31.52
C LYS A 149 -4.33 -7.05 -31.97
N LYS A 150 -4.78 -5.85 -31.62
CA LYS A 150 -4.16 -4.59 -32.08
C LYS A 150 -3.06 -4.13 -31.11
N PRO A 151 -1.83 -3.83 -31.58
CA PRO A 151 -0.72 -3.45 -30.70
C PRO A 151 -0.97 -2.15 -29.95
N VAL A 152 -1.64 -1.17 -30.58
CA VAL A 152 -1.99 0.11 -29.94
C VAL A 152 -2.94 -0.10 -28.76
N SER A 153 -3.95 -0.96 -28.90
CA SER A 153 -4.88 -1.29 -27.83
C SER A 153 -4.20 -2.05 -26.69
N GLY A 154 -3.23 -2.93 -27.00
CA GLY A 154 -2.38 -3.58 -26.00
C GLY A 154 -1.53 -2.56 -25.22
N ALA A 155 -0.88 -1.62 -25.91
CA ALA A 155 -0.10 -0.58 -25.26
C ALA A 155 -0.96 0.29 -24.32
N LEU A 156 -2.19 0.65 -24.74
CA LEU A 156 -3.13 1.38 -23.88
C LEU A 156 -3.56 0.57 -22.66
N TYR A 157 -3.84 -0.73 -22.81
CA TYR A 157 -4.16 -1.63 -21.71
C TYR A 157 -3.04 -1.63 -20.66
N PHE A 158 -1.80 -1.90 -21.08
CA PHE A 158 -0.66 -1.91 -20.17
C PHE A 158 -0.39 -0.54 -19.55
N GLY A 159 -0.61 0.55 -20.29
CA GLY A 159 -0.52 1.91 -19.75
C GLY A 159 -1.52 2.17 -18.62
N TYR A 160 -2.79 1.81 -18.81
CA TYR A 160 -3.81 1.96 -17.76
C TYR A 160 -3.53 1.04 -16.56
N MET A 161 -3.10 -0.20 -16.80
CA MET A 161 -2.78 -1.12 -15.72
C MET A 161 -1.53 -0.71 -14.95
N LEU A 162 -0.56 -0.05 -15.59
CA LEU A 162 0.59 0.55 -14.92
C LEU A 162 0.16 1.69 -14.00
N ILE A 163 -0.72 2.59 -14.46
CA ILE A 163 -1.24 3.70 -13.64
C ILE A 163 -2.05 3.14 -12.45
N ALA A 164 -2.88 2.13 -12.69
CA ALA A 164 -3.67 1.47 -11.64
C ALA A 164 -2.77 0.79 -10.59
N SER A 165 -1.77 0.02 -11.05
CA SER A 165 -0.78 -0.62 -10.17
C SER A 165 0.02 0.41 -9.37
N TYR A 166 0.47 1.50 -10.00
CA TYR A 166 1.18 2.58 -9.31
C TYR A 166 0.31 3.26 -8.24
N SER A 167 -0.96 3.50 -8.54
CA SER A 167 -1.91 4.07 -7.57
C SER A 167 -2.12 3.11 -6.39
N PHE A 168 -2.23 1.81 -6.68
CA PHE A 168 -2.32 0.77 -5.66
C PHE A 168 -1.05 0.70 -4.80
N PHE A 169 0.13 0.81 -5.40
CA PHE A 169 1.44 0.84 -4.71
C PHE A 169 1.53 1.99 -3.70
N VAL A 170 1.13 3.20 -4.11
CA VAL A 170 1.13 4.37 -3.22
C VAL A 170 0.10 4.18 -2.10
N LEU A 171 -1.09 3.66 -2.39
CA LEU A 171 -2.12 3.42 -1.39
C LEU A 171 -1.71 2.37 -0.36
N THR A 172 -1.31 1.17 -0.79
CA THR A 172 -0.93 0.09 0.13
C THR A 172 0.34 0.42 0.89
N GLY A 173 1.34 1.00 0.21
CA GLY A 173 2.59 1.44 0.82
C GLY A 173 2.40 2.50 1.91
N THR A 174 1.55 3.51 1.66
CA THR A 174 1.26 4.54 2.68
C THR A 174 0.56 3.97 3.90
N ILE A 175 -0.43 3.07 3.71
CA ILE A 175 -1.10 2.37 4.82
C ILE A 175 -0.07 1.62 5.67
N GLY A 176 0.80 0.84 5.04
CA GLY A 176 1.83 0.07 5.74
C GLY A 176 2.84 0.94 6.50
N PHE A 177 3.29 2.04 5.88
CA PHE A 177 4.18 2.99 6.54
C PHE A 177 3.54 3.63 7.78
N TYR A 178 2.30 4.13 7.67
CA TYR A 178 1.63 4.75 8.81
C TYR A 178 1.31 3.74 9.92
N ALA A 179 0.97 2.50 9.58
CA ALA A 179 0.77 1.43 10.56
C ALA A 179 2.06 1.14 11.35
N CYS A 180 3.20 0.98 10.66
CA CYS A 180 4.50 0.78 11.30
C CYS A 180 4.96 2.01 12.09
N PHE A 181 4.72 3.21 11.58
CA PHE A 181 5.04 4.45 12.29
C PHE A 181 4.28 4.59 13.61
N TRP A 182 2.98 4.26 13.61
CA TRP A 182 2.19 4.24 14.83
C TRP A 182 2.69 3.15 15.81
N PHE A 183 2.91 1.95 15.29
CA PHE A 183 3.36 0.79 16.06
C PHE A 183 4.70 1.01 16.75
N THR A 184 5.71 1.48 16.01
CA THR A 184 7.05 1.76 16.55
C THR A 184 6.98 2.79 17.68
N ARG A 185 6.24 3.87 17.49
CA ARG A 185 6.05 4.89 18.54
C ARG A 185 5.37 4.32 19.78
N LEU A 186 4.37 3.46 19.61
CA LEU A 186 3.68 2.81 20.72
C LEU A 186 4.65 1.95 21.55
N ILE A 187 5.45 1.12 20.89
CA ILE A 187 6.44 0.27 21.58
C ILE A 187 7.48 1.12 22.28
N TYR A 188 8.10 2.09 21.59
CA TYR A 188 9.15 2.91 22.19
C TYR A 188 8.63 3.81 23.32
N SER A 189 7.37 4.25 23.28
CA SER A 189 6.76 5.00 24.40
C SER A 189 6.46 4.14 25.62
N SER A 190 6.29 2.83 25.43
CA SER A 190 5.98 1.88 26.52
C SER A 190 7.23 1.37 27.22
N VAL A 191 8.41 1.51 26.60
CA VAL A 191 9.70 1.18 27.22
C VAL A 191 10.00 2.22 28.30
N LYS A 192 9.84 1.84 29.57
CA LYS A 192 10.30 2.64 30.70
C LYS A 192 11.83 2.69 30.65
N ILE A 193 12.36 3.85 30.31
CA ILE A 193 13.77 4.17 30.49
C ILE A 193 13.87 4.70 31.93
N ASP A 194 14.13 3.80 32.88
CA ASP A 194 14.69 4.20 34.19
C ASP A 194 16.14 4.67 34.01
#